data_AF-A0A2E9E5X2-F1
#
_entry.id   AF-A0A2E9E5X2-F1
#
_cell.length_a   1.000
_cell.length_b   1.000
_cell.length_c   1.000
_cell.angle_alpha   90.00
_cell.angle_beta   90.00
_cell.angle_gamma   90.00
#
_symmetry.space_group_name_H-M   'P 1'
#
loop_
_entity.id
_entity.type
_entity.pdbx_description
1 polymer ?
#
loop_
_entity_poly.entity_id
_entity_poly.type
_entity_poly.pdbx_seq_one_letter_code
_entity_poly.pdbx_strand_id
1 'polypeptide(L)'
;MQSGYKYTLSAPEGGRFNEGFLPYFSPKKILELGVFEGKYCNDCQDEFPEEWFSSAKICDRPNPKANCFGIKSRQPLSAWRKNGWIYGPDPRGWFQWFCRYWLGRRLPEIDTIQIRRWRSFRRHEGQVRANCSPGDFGCRPRQRQALLQWAHNPFI
;
A
#
# COMPACT_ATOMS: atom_id res chain seq x y z
N MET A 1 7.87 -9.59 13.10
CA MET A 1 8.57 -8.31 12.87
C MET A 1 10.03 -8.60 12.52
N GLN A 2 10.74 -7.75 11.76
CA GLN A 2 12.20 -7.87 11.61
C GLN A 2 12.86 -7.40 12.91
N SER A 3 13.78 -8.18 13.46
CA SER A 3 14.53 -7.77 14.65
C SER A 3 15.82 -7.08 14.25
N GLY A 4 16.11 -5.92 14.85
CA GLY A 4 17.38 -5.21 14.67
C GLY A 4 17.59 -4.52 13.31
N TYR A 5 16.59 -4.53 12.42
CA TYR A 5 16.68 -3.79 11.15
C TYR A 5 16.64 -2.28 11.42
N LYS A 6 17.62 -1.56 10.87
CA LYS A 6 17.73 -0.10 10.94
C LYS A 6 17.95 0.47 9.54
N TYR A 7 17.49 1.69 9.33
CA TYR A 7 17.65 2.40 8.07
C TYR A 7 17.73 3.91 8.31
N THR A 8 18.36 4.63 7.39
CA THR A 8 18.48 6.08 7.43
C THR A 8 17.36 6.74 6.64
N LEU A 9 16.82 7.83 7.17
CA LEU A 9 15.92 8.72 6.45
C LEU A 9 16.75 9.83 5.80
N SER A 10 16.80 9.87 4.47
CA SER A 10 17.62 10.81 3.70
C SER A 10 16.80 11.87 2.95
N ALA A 11 15.47 11.76 3.00
CA ALA A 11 14.53 12.70 2.41
C ALA A 11 13.49 13.13 3.45
N PRO A 12 12.84 14.29 3.27
CA PRO A 12 11.72 14.69 4.12
C PRO A 12 10.54 13.72 3.96
N GLU A 13 9.76 13.55 5.03
CA GLU A 13 8.54 12.77 5.00
C GLU A 13 7.57 13.32 3.94
N GLY A 14 6.96 12.43 3.15
CA GLY A 14 5.99 12.79 2.12
C GLY A 14 6.55 13.64 0.97
N GLY A 15 7.88 13.78 0.86
CA GLY A 15 8.52 14.66 -0.10
C GLY A 15 9.68 14.02 -0.86
N ARG A 16 10.18 14.75 -1.87
CA ARG A 16 11.29 14.34 -2.75
C ARG A 16 11.12 12.92 -3.30
N PHE A 17 9.95 12.65 -3.87
CA PHE A 17 9.73 11.39 -4.58
C PHE A 17 10.50 11.37 -5.89
N ASN A 18 10.92 10.18 -6.31
CA ASN A 18 11.53 9.99 -7.61
C ASN A 18 10.53 10.42 -8.69
N GLU A 19 11.06 10.95 -9.78
CA GLU A 19 10.27 11.41 -10.91
C GLU A 19 9.23 10.36 -11.32
N GLY A 20 8.00 10.79 -11.61
CA GLY A 20 6.90 9.91 -12.02
C GLY A 20 6.44 8.89 -10.97
N PHE A 21 6.79 9.06 -9.70
CA PHE A 21 6.11 8.40 -8.58
C PHE A 21 5.22 9.42 -7.85
N LEU A 22 3.92 9.35 -8.11
CA LEU A 22 2.92 10.30 -7.62
C LEU A 22 1.78 9.52 -6.96
N PRO A 23 2.00 8.94 -5.77
CA PRO A 23 0.95 8.21 -5.06
C PRO A 23 -0.22 9.16 -4.75
N TYR A 24 -1.44 8.69 -4.96
CA TYR A 24 -2.66 9.46 -4.72
C TYR A 24 -2.96 9.61 -3.23
N PHE A 25 -2.54 8.63 -2.41
CA PHE A 25 -2.75 8.63 -0.97
C PHE A 25 -1.44 8.40 -0.20
N SER A 26 -1.33 9.06 0.95
CA SER A 26 -0.31 8.77 1.96
C SER A 26 -0.58 7.42 2.65
N PRO A 27 0.44 6.79 3.27
CA PRO A 27 0.24 5.59 4.09
C PRO A 27 -0.83 5.78 5.17
N LYS A 28 -0.81 6.92 5.89
CA LYS A 28 -1.84 7.32 6.86
C LYS A 28 -3.24 7.25 6.27
N LYS A 29 -3.46 7.86 5.10
CA LYS A 29 -4.77 7.86 4.46
C LYS A 29 -5.21 6.48 3.98
N ILE A 30 -4.27 5.66 3.49
CA ILE A 30 -4.55 4.28 3.09
C ILE A 30 -5.00 3.44 4.31
N LEU A 31 -4.33 3.59 5.45
CA LEU A 31 -4.70 2.92 6.70
C LEU A 31 -6.07 3.38 7.23
N GLU A 32 -6.35 4.68 7.17
CA GLU A 32 -7.63 5.28 7.55
C GLU A 32 -8.80 4.76 6.70
N LEU A 33 -8.63 4.73 5.37
CA LEU A 33 -9.68 4.26 4.46
C LEU A 33 -9.98 2.77 4.62
N GLY A 34 -8.98 1.97 5.01
CA GLY A 34 -9.12 0.55 5.30
C GLY A 34 -8.51 -0.32 4.21
N VAL A 35 -7.47 -1.05 4.59
CA VAL A 35 -6.72 -1.95 3.72
C VAL A 35 -6.29 -3.23 4.43
N PHE A 36 -5.96 -4.24 3.63
CA PHE A 36 -5.38 -5.51 4.08
C PHE A 36 -6.13 -6.16 5.25
N GLU A 37 -7.46 -6.04 5.20
CA GLU A 37 -8.40 -6.59 6.16
C GLU A 37 -8.12 -6.11 7.60
N GLY A 38 -7.53 -4.92 7.75
CA GLY A 38 -7.09 -4.32 9.00
C GLY A 38 -5.89 -5.02 9.67
N LYS A 39 -5.35 -6.09 9.08
CA LYS A 39 -4.36 -6.93 9.74
C LYS A 39 -2.91 -6.47 9.53
N TYR A 40 -2.61 -5.72 8.48
CA TYR A 40 -1.24 -5.57 7.99
C TYR A 40 -0.27 -4.87 8.94
N CYS A 41 -0.71 -3.83 9.65
CA CYS A 41 0.16 -3.06 10.56
C CYS A 41 -0.11 -3.36 12.04
N ASN A 42 -0.88 -4.39 12.37
CA ASN A 42 -1.30 -4.60 13.76
C ASN A 42 -0.15 -5.00 14.71
N ASP A 43 0.98 -5.44 14.16
CA ASP A 43 2.18 -5.93 14.86
C ASP A 43 3.46 -5.20 14.40
N CYS A 44 3.34 -3.97 13.89
CA CYS A 44 4.48 -3.10 13.53
C CYS A 44 4.12 -1.61 13.63
N GLN A 45 3.26 -1.22 14.57
CA GLN A 45 2.84 0.17 14.74
C GLN A 45 4.00 1.04 15.23
N ASP A 46 4.83 0.52 16.13
CA ASP A 46 5.99 1.22 16.71
C ASP A 46 7.07 1.61 15.68
N GLU A 47 7.02 1.06 14.46
CA GLU A 47 7.93 1.43 13.38
C GLU A 47 7.53 2.75 12.69
N PHE A 48 6.26 3.16 12.77
CA PHE A 48 5.72 4.29 12.02
C PHE A 48 5.14 5.37 12.96
N PRO A 49 4.94 6.61 12.49
CA PRO A 49 4.38 7.68 13.31
C PRO A 49 3.04 7.29 13.94
N GLU A 50 2.89 7.53 15.24
CA GLU A 50 1.68 7.18 16.01
C GLU A 50 0.42 7.79 15.39
N GLU A 51 0.54 9.02 14.87
CA GLU A 51 -0.56 9.72 14.22
C GLU A 51 -1.14 8.99 13.00
N TRP A 52 -0.39 8.09 12.34
CA TRP A 52 -0.89 7.26 11.25
C TRP A 52 -1.95 6.26 11.72
N PHE A 53 -1.94 5.91 13.01
CA PHE A 53 -2.82 4.90 13.60
C PHE A 53 -4.03 5.47 14.33
N SER A 54 -4.04 6.78 14.60
CA SER A 54 -5.14 7.48 15.29
C SER A 54 -6.54 7.21 14.69
N SER A 55 -6.63 7.06 13.37
CA SER A 55 -7.88 6.75 12.63
C SER A 55 -7.75 5.51 11.76
N ALA A 56 -6.69 4.70 11.94
CA ALA A 56 -6.46 3.52 11.13
C ALA A 56 -7.46 2.41 11.45
N LYS A 57 -7.94 1.72 10.41
CA LYS A 57 -8.77 0.52 10.58
C LYS A 57 -7.88 -0.69 10.86
N ILE A 58 -7.55 -0.93 12.13
CA ILE A 58 -6.72 -2.05 12.59
C ILE A 58 -7.59 -3.18 13.16
N CYS A 59 -7.20 -4.43 12.89
CA CYS A 59 -7.87 -5.64 13.37
C CYS A 59 -6.86 -6.70 13.80
N ASP A 60 -7.14 -7.40 14.91
CA ASP A 60 -6.29 -8.49 15.40
C ASP A 60 -6.28 -9.69 14.44
N ARG A 61 -7.43 -9.96 13.83
CA ARG A 61 -7.64 -10.99 12.82
C ARG A 61 -8.05 -10.33 11.50
N PRO A 62 -7.69 -10.90 10.33
CA PRO A 62 -8.15 -10.39 9.04
C PRO A 62 -9.68 -10.29 8.99
N ASN A 63 -10.19 -9.08 8.83
CA ASN A 63 -11.62 -8.79 8.63
C ASN A 63 -11.84 -8.05 7.30
N PRO A 64 -12.40 -8.70 6.25
CA PRO A 64 -12.69 -8.04 4.98
C PRO A 64 -13.62 -6.82 5.11
N LYS A 65 -14.48 -6.75 6.12
CA LYS A 65 -15.37 -5.59 6.35
C LYS A 65 -14.60 -4.33 6.78
N ALA A 66 -13.37 -4.46 7.28
CA ALA A 66 -12.51 -3.33 7.60
C ALA A 66 -11.90 -2.66 6.34
N ASN A 67 -11.91 -3.36 5.20
CA ASN A 67 -11.46 -2.77 3.93
C ASN A 67 -12.45 -1.71 3.43
N CYS A 68 -11.95 -0.68 2.75
CA CYS A 68 -12.76 0.41 2.17
C CYS A 68 -13.94 -0.09 1.31
N PHE A 69 -13.74 -1.16 0.54
CA PHE A 69 -14.77 -1.77 -0.32
C PHE A 69 -15.35 -3.06 0.27
N GLY A 70 -15.11 -3.34 1.56
CA GLY A 70 -15.69 -4.49 2.28
C GLY A 70 -15.27 -5.88 1.78
N ILE A 71 -14.25 -5.98 0.91
CA ILE A 71 -13.85 -7.22 0.25
C ILE A 71 -12.36 -7.50 0.36
N LYS A 72 -11.98 -8.78 0.43
CA LYS A 72 -10.58 -9.22 0.32
C LYS A 72 -10.06 -9.05 -1.12
N SER A 73 -8.89 -8.44 -1.27
CA SER A 73 -8.25 -8.19 -2.58
C SER A 73 -6.84 -8.75 -2.71
N ARG A 74 -6.11 -8.93 -1.59
CA ARG A 74 -4.69 -9.30 -1.63
C ARG A 74 -4.48 -10.81 -1.73
N GLN A 75 -3.35 -11.16 -2.34
CA GLN A 75 -2.77 -12.50 -2.25
C GLN A 75 -2.06 -12.70 -0.90
N PRO A 76 -1.98 -13.94 -0.37
CA PRO A 76 -1.24 -14.23 0.84
C PRO A 76 0.27 -14.01 0.65
N LEU A 77 1.00 -13.69 1.72
CA LEU A 77 2.44 -13.42 1.65
C LEU A 77 3.25 -14.61 1.09
N SER A 78 2.80 -15.83 1.31
CA SER A 78 3.40 -17.05 0.72
C SER A 78 3.39 -17.02 -0.81
N ALA A 79 2.31 -16.54 -1.43
CA ALA A 79 2.24 -16.40 -2.89
C ALA A 79 3.21 -15.31 -3.40
N TRP A 80 3.34 -14.20 -2.66
CA TRP A 80 4.32 -13.16 -3.00
C TRP A 80 5.75 -13.69 -2.94
N ARG A 81 6.09 -14.50 -1.92
CA ARG A 81 7.39 -15.15 -1.81
C ARG A 81 7.63 -16.14 -2.94
N LYS A 82 6.65 -17.00 -3.23
CA LYS A 82 6.73 -17.99 -4.33
C LYS A 82 6.99 -17.33 -5.68
N ASN A 83 6.38 -16.17 -5.93
CA ASN A 83 6.53 -15.43 -7.17
C ASN A 83 7.73 -14.48 -7.21
N GLY A 84 8.57 -14.44 -6.16
CA GLY A 84 9.74 -13.56 -6.10
C GLY A 84 9.39 -12.06 -6.05
N TRP A 85 8.23 -11.69 -5.50
CA TRP A 85 7.73 -10.31 -5.47
C TRP A 85 8.07 -9.52 -4.18
N ILE A 86 8.91 -10.11 -3.34
CA ILE A 86 9.47 -9.48 -2.13
C ILE A 86 10.86 -8.98 -2.49
N TYR A 87 11.01 -7.66 -2.54
CA TYR A 87 12.25 -6.99 -2.96
C TYR A 87 12.92 -6.32 -1.78
N GLY A 88 14.24 -6.46 -1.69
CA GLY A 88 15.05 -5.77 -0.69
C GLY A 88 14.67 -6.12 0.76
N PRO A 89 14.88 -5.20 1.72
CA PRO A 89 14.72 -5.46 3.14
C PRO A 89 13.26 -5.32 3.63
N ASP A 90 12.27 -5.42 2.74
CA ASP A 90 10.84 -5.21 3.03
C ASP A 90 10.04 -6.53 2.96
N PRO A 91 10.08 -7.37 4.01
CA PRO A 91 9.51 -8.72 3.99
C PRO A 91 7.98 -8.74 3.86
N ARG A 92 7.30 -7.61 4.08
CA ARG A 92 5.85 -7.47 3.86
C ARG A 92 5.52 -6.86 2.49
N GLY A 93 6.52 -6.68 1.63
CA GLY A 93 6.36 -6.26 0.23
C GLY A 93 6.05 -4.77 0.06
N TRP A 94 5.28 -4.48 -0.98
CA TRP A 94 5.01 -3.13 -1.49
C TRP A 94 4.62 -2.11 -0.41
N PHE A 95 3.64 -2.40 0.45
CA PHE A 95 3.12 -1.38 1.35
C PHE A 95 4.12 -1.00 2.46
N GLN A 96 4.91 -1.95 2.96
CA GLN A 96 6.00 -1.66 3.90
C GLN A 96 7.12 -0.86 3.23
N TRP A 97 7.49 -1.22 1.99
CA TRP A 97 8.42 -0.40 1.20
C TRP A 97 7.89 1.03 1.08
N PHE A 98 6.60 1.19 0.75
CA PHE A 98 5.96 2.49 0.55
C PHE A 98 5.93 3.31 1.85
N CYS A 99 5.59 2.70 2.99
CA CYS A 99 5.61 3.37 4.29
C CYS A 99 7.01 3.93 4.61
N ARG A 100 8.05 3.10 4.47
CA ARG A 100 9.45 3.51 4.74
C ARG A 100 9.95 4.54 3.72
N TYR A 101 9.58 4.40 2.45
CA TYR A 101 9.90 5.36 1.40
C TYR A 101 9.23 6.72 1.67
N TRP A 102 7.97 6.70 2.11
CA TRP A 102 7.24 7.90 2.51
C TRP A 102 7.92 8.63 3.67
N LEU A 103 8.42 7.89 4.67
CA LEU A 103 9.19 8.48 5.78
C LEU A 103 10.55 9.07 5.37
N GLY A 104 11.02 8.80 4.15
CA GLY A 104 12.28 9.35 3.65
C GLY A 104 13.41 8.34 3.44
N ARG A 105 13.17 7.03 3.64
CA ARG A 105 14.15 6.00 3.27
C ARG A 105 14.32 5.95 1.75
N ARG A 106 15.55 5.82 1.27
CA ARG A 106 15.86 5.65 -0.16
C ARG A 106 16.75 4.43 -0.38
N LEU A 107 16.38 3.59 -1.33
CA LEU A 107 17.10 2.39 -1.76
C LEU A 107 17.06 2.36 -3.30
N PRO A 108 17.99 3.04 -4.01
CA PRO A 108 17.82 3.38 -5.43
C PRO A 108 17.39 2.22 -6.35
N GLU A 109 18.00 1.05 -6.19
CA GLU A 109 17.67 -0.15 -6.98
C GLU A 109 16.25 -0.67 -6.67
N ILE A 110 15.89 -0.76 -5.39
CA ILE A 110 14.58 -1.25 -4.94
C ILE A 110 13.49 -0.24 -5.28
N ASP A 111 13.76 1.05 -5.09
CA ASP A 111 12.84 2.14 -5.40
C ASP A 111 12.48 2.12 -6.89
N THR A 112 13.48 1.93 -7.76
CA THR A 112 13.27 1.80 -9.20
C THR A 112 12.32 0.64 -9.55
N ILE A 113 12.52 -0.53 -8.94
CA ILE A 113 11.66 -1.70 -9.15
C ILE A 113 10.24 -1.43 -8.67
N GLN A 114 10.08 -0.93 -7.45
CA GLN A 114 8.77 -0.74 -6.82
C GLN A 114 7.97 0.34 -7.55
N ILE A 115 8.60 1.46 -7.92
CA ILE A 115 7.96 2.53 -8.70
C ILE A 115 7.53 2.01 -10.08
N ARG A 116 8.35 1.19 -10.75
CA ARG A 116 7.95 0.56 -12.01
C ARG A 116 6.70 -0.30 -11.85
N ARG A 117 6.63 -1.13 -10.81
CA ARG A 117 5.45 -1.95 -10.50
C ARG A 117 4.22 -1.09 -10.24
N TRP A 118 4.38 -0.02 -9.46
CA TRP A 118 3.31 0.94 -9.17
C TRP A 118 2.77 1.60 -10.43
N ARG A 119 3.65 2.08 -11.33
CA ARG A 119 3.26 2.65 -12.62
C ARG A 119 2.50 1.65 -13.47
N SER A 120 3.00 0.41 -13.57
CA SER A 120 2.30 -0.65 -14.28
C SER A 120 0.94 -0.98 -13.68
N PHE A 121 0.74 -0.76 -12.37
CA PHE A 121 -0.53 -1.00 -11.70
C PHE A 121 -1.64 -0.04 -12.15
N ARG A 122 -1.29 1.14 -12.68
CA ARG A 122 -2.22 2.15 -13.24
C ARG A 122 -3.16 1.59 -14.32
N ARG A 123 -2.78 0.51 -15.02
CA ARG A 123 -3.68 -0.19 -15.97
C ARG A 123 -5.02 -0.59 -15.36
N HIS A 124 -5.04 -0.88 -14.05
CA HIS A 124 -6.26 -1.24 -13.34
C HIS A 124 -7.20 -0.04 -13.18
N GLU A 125 -6.68 1.19 -13.19
CA GLU A 125 -7.54 2.38 -13.24
C GLU A 125 -8.27 2.45 -14.58
N GLY A 126 -7.55 2.29 -15.69
CA GLY A 126 -8.14 2.29 -17.03
C GLY A 126 -9.19 1.20 -17.21
N GLN A 127 -8.96 0.02 -16.65
CA GLN A 127 -9.96 -1.06 -16.63
C GLN A 127 -11.22 -0.71 -15.83
N VAL A 128 -11.11 -0.01 -14.70
CA VAL A 128 -12.30 0.47 -13.97
C VAL A 128 -13.05 1.50 -14.83
N ARG A 129 -12.36 2.48 -15.41
CA ARG A 129 -12.99 3.50 -16.27
C ARG A 129 -13.71 2.93 -17.49
N ALA A 130 -13.13 1.91 -18.11
CA ALA A 130 -13.69 1.30 -19.30
C ALA A 130 -14.88 0.36 -19.02
N ASN A 131 -15.05 -0.10 -17.77
CA ASN A 131 -16.01 -1.15 -17.44
C ASN A 131 -17.02 -0.76 -16.35
N CYS A 132 -16.91 0.42 -15.75
CA CYS A 132 -17.78 0.87 -14.68
C CYS A 132 -18.34 2.26 -15.01
N SER A 133 -19.62 2.48 -14.69
CA SER A 133 -20.21 3.81 -14.79
C SER A 133 -19.58 4.77 -13.76
N PRO A 134 -19.39 6.06 -14.10
CA PRO A 134 -18.92 7.05 -13.14
C PRO A 134 -19.79 7.07 -11.89
N GLY A 135 -19.17 7.05 -10.71
CA GLY A 135 -19.87 7.03 -9.41
C GLY A 135 -20.35 5.64 -8.94
N ASP A 136 -20.32 4.61 -9.78
CA ASP A 136 -20.62 3.24 -9.36
C ASP A 136 -19.41 2.61 -8.65
N PHE A 137 -19.33 2.82 -7.34
CA PHE A 137 -18.32 2.22 -6.48
C PHE A 137 -18.59 0.75 -6.16
N GLY A 138 -19.78 0.24 -6.48
CA GLY A 138 -20.13 -1.18 -6.39
C GLY A 138 -19.53 -2.01 -7.52
N CYS A 139 -19.23 -1.38 -8.67
CA CYS A 139 -18.55 -2.02 -9.78
C CYS A 139 -17.07 -2.31 -9.50
N ARG A 140 -16.64 -3.55 -9.77
CA ARG A 140 -15.26 -4.06 -9.60
C ARG A 140 -14.61 -3.74 -8.23
N PRO A 141 -15.28 -4.05 -7.11
CA PRO A 141 -14.86 -3.60 -5.77
C PRO A 141 -13.50 -4.19 -5.36
N ARG A 142 -13.20 -5.43 -5.78
CA ARG A 142 -11.89 -6.06 -5.55
C ARG A 142 -10.75 -5.27 -6.20
N GLN A 143 -10.97 -4.77 -7.41
CA GLN A 143 -9.97 -4.02 -8.18
C GLN A 143 -9.78 -2.62 -7.61
N ARG A 144 -10.88 -1.94 -7.23
CA ARG A 144 -10.84 -0.68 -6.49
C ARG A 144 -10.11 -0.81 -5.16
N GLN A 145 -10.37 -1.88 -4.39
CA GLN A 145 -9.63 -2.16 -3.16
C GLN A 145 -8.12 -2.39 -3.41
N ALA A 146 -7.76 -3.04 -4.50
CA ALA A 146 -6.36 -3.21 -4.88
C ALA A 146 -5.70 -1.90 -5.30
N LEU A 147 -6.41 -1.01 -6.03
CA LEU A 147 -5.93 0.33 -6.37
C LEU A 147 -5.59 1.12 -5.10
N LEU A 148 -6.48 1.11 -4.10
CA LEU A 148 -6.24 1.76 -2.81
C LEU A 148 -4.97 1.22 -2.11
N GLN A 149 -4.80 -0.11 -2.09
CA GLN A 149 -3.62 -0.76 -1.49
C GLN A 149 -2.30 -0.43 -2.21
N TRP A 150 -2.39 -0.03 -3.48
CA TRP A 150 -1.28 0.42 -4.29
C TRP A 150 -1.16 1.95 -4.35
N ALA A 151 -1.85 2.69 -3.48
CA ALA A 151 -1.84 4.15 -3.43
C ALA A 151 -2.30 4.84 -4.73
N HIS A 152 -3.14 4.17 -5.53
CA HIS A 152 -3.85 4.75 -6.68
C HIS A 152 -5.23 5.28 -6.26
N ASN A 153 -5.91 6.02 -7.12
CA ASN A 153 -7.27 6.50 -6.84
C ASN A 153 -8.30 5.38 -7.12
N PRO A 154 -9.02 4.86 -6.11
CA PRO A 154 -10.02 3.82 -6.31
C PRO A 154 -11.44 4.38 -6.57
N PHE A 155 -11.64 5.70 -6.45
CA PHE A 155 -12.93 6.40 -6.54
C PHE A 155 -13.17 7.03 -7.92
N ILE A 156 -12.56 6.42 -8.93
CA ILE A 156 -12.56 6.84 -10.33
C ILE A 156 -13.75 6.34 -11.13
#